data_AF-A0A969TAL9-F1
#
_entry.id   AF-A0A969TAL9-F1
#
_cell.length_a   1.000
_cell.length_b   1.000
_cell.length_c   1.000
_cell.angle_alpha   90.00
_cell.angle_beta   90.00
_cell.angle_gamma   90.00
#
_symmetry.space_group_name_H-M   'P 1'
#
loop_
_entity.id
_entity.type
_entity.pdbx_description
1 polymer ?
#
loop_
_entity_poly.entity_id
_entity_poly.type
_entity_poly.pdbx_seq_one_letter_code
_entity_poly.pdbx_strand_id
1 'polypeptide(L)'
;MNHLQHYQEWLNSCVDPEIIDLNVQPLSGITPYEHLLYGLPESERRNDGRLRDYWLNKYQHLENGGWWCSGIDLLTFCDALWGCFKPVRPRTEEKPQGFGKSAKLKIIKYEHPPKVPTEIFALRVPERVWIAIAIRYNLVQTLPHAWARRSGGAFWKWVLSHPQIPILITEGAKKAGALLTAGYVAIALPGIFNGYRQKRDEFGNKIGFPNLIPQLEVFATNGREISFCFDRDFKPNTIENVRKAIAITGKLLTFKGCQVSVIGWDYPDKGVDDLIAARGVDCFHSLYENRVSLERFKLGNLLDLGGRVSLRVNQRYLSKSLVPPTDAQIHCRQIPQRNGQNSMA
;
A
#
# COMPACT_ATOMS: atom_id res chain seq x y z
N MET A 1 10.22 24.59 14.96
CA MET A 1 10.93 23.33 15.26
C MET A 1 10.33 22.07 14.59
N ASN A 2 9.06 22.04 14.13
CA ASN A 2 8.45 20.81 13.58
C ASN A 2 8.83 20.47 12.12
N HIS A 3 9.25 21.44 11.29
CA HIS A 3 9.61 21.19 9.88
C HIS A 3 10.75 20.17 9.71
N LEU A 4 11.82 20.31 10.50
CA LEU A 4 12.97 19.40 10.44
C LEU A 4 12.59 17.95 10.78
N GLN A 5 11.62 17.75 11.68
CA GLN A 5 11.26 16.40 12.13
C GLN A 5 10.52 15.62 11.02
N HIS A 6 9.65 16.28 10.27
CA HIS A 6 8.90 15.65 9.18
C HIS A 6 9.81 15.29 8.02
N TYR A 7 10.71 16.20 7.65
CA TYR A 7 11.70 15.97 6.62
C TYR A 7 12.62 14.78 6.98
N GLN A 8 13.14 14.79 8.21
CA GLN A 8 13.99 13.70 8.70
C GLN A 8 13.26 12.35 8.73
N GLU A 9 11.95 12.33 9.01
CA GLU A 9 11.16 11.10 8.97
C GLU A 9 11.18 10.44 7.59
N TRP A 10 11.08 11.24 6.52
CA TRP A 10 11.13 10.75 5.14
C TRP A 10 12.55 10.38 4.71
N LEU A 11 13.56 11.16 5.12
CA LEU A 11 14.98 10.80 4.90
C LEU A 11 15.33 9.46 5.55
N ASN A 12 14.86 9.22 6.78
CA ASN A 12 15.03 7.94 7.47
C ASN A 12 14.32 6.78 6.76
N SER A 13 13.38 7.07 5.87
CA SER A 13 12.69 6.10 5.02
C SER A 13 13.37 5.96 3.65
N CYS A 14 14.63 6.43 3.52
CA CYS A 14 15.43 6.41 2.30
C CYS A 14 14.79 7.12 1.10
N VAL A 15 13.98 8.16 1.35
CA VAL A 15 13.40 8.95 0.27
C VAL A 15 14.34 10.07 -0.13
N ASP A 16 14.49 10.25 -1.44
CA ASP A 16 15.27 11.32 -2.05
C ASP A 16 14.82 12.71 -1.54
N PRO A 17 15.75 13.58 -1.11
CA PRO A 17 15.46 14.94 -0.66
C PRO A 17 14.51 15.72 -1.58
N GLU A 18 14.73 15.66 -2.90
CA GLU A 18 13.92 16.42 -3.87
C GLU A 18 12.53 15.81 -4.04
N ILE A 19 12.36 14.49 -3.87
CA ILE A 19 11.02 13.87 -3.82
C ILE A 19 10.26 14.38 -2.60
N ILE A 20 10.93 14.55 -1.46
CA ILE A 20 10.30 15.09 -0.25
C ILE A 20 9.84 16.53 -0.51
N ASP A 21 10.73 17.39 -1.01
CA ASP A 21 10.43 18.79 -1.29
C ASP A 21 9.28 18.99 -2.28
N LEU A 22 9.15 18.10 -3.27
CA LEU A 22 8.09 18.17 -4.28
C LEU A 22 6.73 17.64 -3.81
N ASN A 23 6.67 16.85 -2.75
CA ASN A 23 5.45 16.10 -2.39
C ASN A 23 4.98 16.30 -0.96
N VAL A 24 5.83 16.81 -0.06
CA VAL A 24 5.55 16.89 1.36
C VAL A 24 5.59 18.35 1.80
N GLN A 25 4.44 18.86 2.24
CA GLN A 25 4.29 20.24 2.68
C GLN A 25 4.03 20.28 4.19
N PRO A 26 4.82 21.01 5.00
CA PRO A 26 4.44 21.28 6.38
C PRO A 26 3.18 22.15 6.42
N LEU A 27 2.17 21.74 7.17
CA LEU A 27 0.97 22.54 7.40
C LEU A 27 0.86 22.91 8.88
N SER A 28 0.37 24.12 9.13
CA SER A 28 0.19 24.68 10.47
C SER A 28 -0.94 25.73 10.49
N GLY A 29 -1.40 26.09 11.67
CA GLY A 29 -2.54 26.99 11.83
C GLY A 29 -3.81 26.41 11.21
N ILE A 30 -4.48 27.19 10.35
CA ILE A 30 -5.74 26.80 9.72
C ILE A 30 -5.56 25.94 8.44
N THR A 31 -4.37 25.97 7.83
CA THR A 31 -4.11 25.32 6.53
C THR A 31 -4.39 23.80 6.51
N PRO A 32 -4.16 23.01 7.59
CA PRO A 32 -4.56 21.60 7.58
C PRO A 32 -6.06 21.40 7.37
N TYR A 33 -6.91 22.30 7.89
CA TYR A 33 -8.36 22.23 7.72
C TYR A 33 -8.77 22.47 6.27
N GLU A 34 -8.11 23.40 5.57
CA GLU A 34 -8.36 23.70 4.15
C GLU A 34 -8.00 22.51 3.25
N HIS A 35 -6.83 21.91 3.48
CA HIS A 35 -6.38 20.73 2.73
C HIS A 35 -7.20 19.48 3.04
N LEU A 36 -7.63 19.30 4.28
CA LEU A 36 -8.30 18.07 4.70
C LEU A 36 -9.81 18.12 4.51
N LEU A 37 -10.47 19.24 4.79
CA LEU A 37 -11.93 19.29 4.94
C LEU A 37 -12.67 19.90 3.73
N TYR A 38 -12.00 20.05 2.58
CA TYR A 38 -12.61 20.59 1.36
C TYR A 38 -13.80 19.75 0.85
N GLY A 39 -13.82 18.45 1.13
CA GLY A 39 -14.87 17.53 0.68
C GLY A 39 -16.17 17.56 1.49
N LEU A 40 -16.24 18.37 2.55
CA LEU A 40 -17.44 18.50 3.36
C LEU A 40 -18.49 19.36 2.63
N PRO A 41 -19.74 18.87 2.49
CA PRO A 41 -20.81 19.63 1.85
C PRO A 41 -21.24 20.81 2.72
N GLU A 42 -21.93 21.79 2.12
CA GLU A 42 -22.48 22.96 2.82
C GLU A 42 -23.40 22.61 3.99
N SER A 43 -24.02 21.43 3.99
CA SER A 43 -24.82 20.96 5.13
C SER A 43 -24.01 20.75 6.41
N GLU A 44 -22.68 20.60 6.30
CA GLU A 44 -21.73 20.49 7.42
C GLU A 44 -21.17 21.85 7.87
N ARG A 45 -21.69 22.94 7.31
CA ARG A 45 -21.37 24.32 7.67
C ARG A 45 -22.57 25.00 8.33
N ARG A 46 -22.28 26.03 9.11
CA ARG A 46 -23.25 26.98 9.68
C ARG A 46 -23.59 28.04 8.62
N ASN A 47 -24.62 28.84 8.88
CA ASN A 47 -25.04 29.93 7.98
C ASN A 47 -23.95 30.99 7.75
N ASP A 48 -22.99 31.10 8.65
CA ASP A 48 -21.81 31.97 8.57
C ASP A 48 -20.62 31.33 7.82
N GLY A 49 -20.80 30.14 7.23
CA GLY A 49 -19.76 29.39 6.50
C GLY A 49 -18.80 28.58 7.39
N ARG A 50 -18.85 28.75 8.72
CA ARG A 50 -18.00 28.01 9.65
C ARG A 50 -18.38 26.54 9.70
N LEU A 51 -17.39 25.65 9.81
CA LEU A 51 -17.61 24.23 10.05
C LEU A 51 -18.41 24.01 11.35
N ARG A 52 -19.31 23.02 11.34
CA ARG A 52 -20.04 22.60 12.54
C ARG A 52 -19.07 22.13 13.63
N ASP A 53 -19.48 22.32 14.89
CA ASP A 53 -18.65 22.02 16.07
C ASP A 53 -18.20 20.55 16.14
N TYR A 54 -19.00 19.62 15.61
CA TYR A 54 -18.59 18.22 15.48
C TYR A 54 -17.25 18.06 14.73
N TRP A 55 -17.09 18.71 13.58
CA TRP A 55 -15.87 18.61 12.77
C TRP A 55 -14.70 19.31 13.43
N LEU A 56 -14.94 20.49 14.01
CA LEU A 56 -13.91 21.23 14.74
C LEU A 56 -13.38 20.43 15.93
N ASN A 57 -14.27 19.84 16.74
CA ASN A 57 -13.89 19.02 17.88
C ASN A 57 -13.16 17.74 17.45
N LYS A 58 -13.65 17.06 16.41
CA LYS A 58 -13.03 15.84 15.89
C LYS A 58 -11.62 16.08 15.33
N TYR A 59 -11.43 17.21 14.67
CA TYR A 59 -10.17 17.57 14.00
C TYR A 59 -9.35 18.63 14.76
N GLN A 60 -9.67 18.92 16.03
CA GLN A 60 -8.93 19.89 16.84
C GLN A 60 -7.42 19.59 16.90
N HIS A 61 -7.05 18.31 16.88
CA HIS A 61 -5.65 17.87 16.89
C HIS A 61 -4.82 18.41 15.71
N LEU A 62 -5.45 18.81 14.59
CA LEU A 62 -4.79 19.43 13.44
C LEU A 62 -4.09 20.75 13.80
N GLU A 63 -4.54 21.46 14.84
CA GLU A 63 -3.94 22.71 15.32
C GLU A 63 -2.48 22.53 15.78
N ASN A 64 -2.07 21.31 16.11
CA ASN A 64 -0.69 20.99 16.46
C ASN A 64 0.25 20.94 15.23
N GLY A 65 -0.29 21.14 14.02
CA GLY A 65 0.42 21.04 12.76
C GLY A 65 0.77 19.60 12.38
N GLY A 66 1.48 19.48 11.27
CA GLY A 66 1.84 18.20 10.67
C GLY A 66 2.37 18.39 9.26
N TRP A 67 2.32 17.33 8.46
CA TRP A 67 2.65 17.40 7.05
C TRP A 67 1.55 16.83 6.17
N TRP A 68 1.40 17.43 5.00
CA TRP A 68 0.53 17.01 3.92
C TRP A 68 1.35 16.37 2.82
N CYS A 69 0.93 15.20 2.36
CA CYS A 69 1.47 14.57 1.16
C CYS A 69 0.39 14.47 0.10
N SER A 70 0.67 15.00 -1.09
CA SER A 70 -0.13 14.78 -2.30
C SER A 70 0.76 14.62 -3.52
N GLY A 71 0.22 13.97 -4.55
CA GLY A 71 0.94 13.69 -5.79
C GLY A 71 0.25 14.32 -7.01
N ILE A 72 0.32 13.59 -8.12
CA ILE A 72 -0.31 13.89 -9.39
C ILE A 72 -1.59 13.08 -9.53
N ASP A 73 -2.66 13.70 -10.00
CA ASP A 73 -3.85 12.99 -10.43
C ASP A 73 -3.56 12.35 -11.80
N LEU A 74 -3.61 11.03 -11.88
CA LEU A 74 -3.28 10.29 -13.10
C LEU A 74 -4.33 10.38 -14.22
N LEU A 75 -5.51 10.91 -13.93
CA LEU A 75 -6.54 11.11 -14.95
C LEU A 75 -6.32 12.42 -15.70
N THR A 76 -5.86 13.46 -15.00
CA THR A 76 -5.65 14.80 -15.54
C THR A 76 -4.18 15.14 -15.78
N PHE A 77 -3.27 14.43 -15.10
CA PHE A 77 -1.83 14.72 -14.98
C PHE A 77 -1.52 16.10 -14.39
N CYS A 78 -2.46 16.65 -13.64
CA CYS A 78 -2.29 17.86 -12.84
C CYS A 78 -2.05 17.50 -11.37
N ASP A 79 -1.78 18.51 -10.55
CA ASP A 79 -1.64 18.32 -9.12
C ASP A 79 -2.94 17.75 -8.52
N ALA A 80 -2.81 16.66 -7.77
CA ALA A 80 -3.94 16.06 -7.08
C ALA A 80 -4.38 16.96 -5.93
N LEU A 81 -5.68 17.25 -5.87
CA LEU A 81 -6.29 17.86 -4.70
C LEU A 81 -6.33 16.87 -3.52
N TRP A 82 -6.45 15.57 -3.80
CA TRP A 82 -6.44 14.52 -2.78
C TRP A 82 -5.03 14.28 -2.22
N GLY A 83 -4.97 13.97 -0.94
CA GLY A 83 -3.73 13.65 -0.24
C GLY A 83 -3.98 13.11 1.16
N CYS A 84 -2.91 13.08 1.96
CA CYS A 84 -2.94 12.61 3.33
C CYS A 84 -2.24 13.61 4.24
N PHE A 85 -2.90 13.93 5.35
CA PHE A 85 -2.31 14.68 6.45
C PHE A 85 -1.81 13.73 7.54
N LYS A 86 -0.55 13.89 7.95
CA LYS A 86 -0.01 13.25 9.15
C LYS A 86 0.18 14.30 10.25
N PRO A 87 -0.69 14.34 11.28
CA PRO A 87 -0.55 15.28 12.39
C PRO A 87 0.69 14.97 13.24
N VAL A 88 1.29 16.01 13.83
CA VAL A 88 2.34 15.88 14.86
C VAL A 88 1.80 15.07 16.05
N ARG A 89 0.56 15.34 16.43
CA ARG A 89 -0.15 14.65 17.52
C ARG A 89 -1.39 13.93 16.97
N PRO A 90 -1.26 12.64 16.60
CA PRO A 90 -2.39 11.81 16.17
C PRO A 90 -3.50 11.76 17.21
N ARG A 91 -4.77 11.87 16.76
CA ARG A 91 -5.91 11.61 17.65
C ARG A 91 -6.11 10.11 17.90
N THR A 92 -6.81 9.82 18.98
CA THR A 92 -7.33 8.49 19.30
C THR A 92 -8.83 8.43 19.02
N GLU A 93 -9.28 7.28 18.52
CA GLU A 93 -10.68 6.99 18.25
C GLU A 93 -11.07 5.70 18.95
N GLU A 94 -12.17 5.73 19.69
CA GLU A 94 -12.77 4.53 20.28
C GLU A 94 -13.53 3.74 19.21
N LYS A 95 -13.16 2.47 19.04
CA LYS A 95 -13.83 1.54 18.14
C LYS A 95 -14.66 0.54 18.93
N PRO A 96 -16.00 0.49 18.72
CA PRO A 96 -16.84 -0.56 19.27
C PRO A 96 -16.33 -1.93 18.82
N GLN A 97 -16.30 -2.91 19.73
CA GLN A 97 -15.83 -4.27 19.43
C GLN A 97 -16.96 -5.31 19.37
N GLY A 98 -18.22 -4.85 19.26
CA GLY A 98 -19.41 -5.69 19.32
C GLY A 98 -19.99 -5.78 20.74
N PHE A 99 -21.12 -6.47 20.86
CA PHE A 99 -21.86 -6.60 22.12
C PHE A 99 -20.99 -7.24 23.22
N GLY A 100 -20.94 -6.61 24.41
CA GLY A 100 -20.22 -7.14 25.57
C GLY A 100 -18.70 -6.93 25.60
N LYS A 101 -18.11 -6.21 24.62
CA LYS A 101 -16.66 -5.91 24.60
C LYS A 101 -16.40 -4.41 24.76
N SER A 102 -15.47 -4.05 25.64
CA SER A 102 -15.00 -2.67 25.79
C SER A 102 -14.46 -2.12 24.47
N ALA A 103 -14.74 -0.84 24.21
CA ALA A 103 -14.25 -0.16 23.03
C ALA A 103 -12.72 -0.20 22.97
N LYS A 104 -12.17 -0.40 21.77
CA LYS A 104 -10.73 -0.39 21.53
C LYS A 104 -10.29 1.00 21.16
N LEU A 105 -9.29 1.54 21.85
CA LEU A 105 -8.64 2.76 21.41
C LEU A 105 -7.77 2.48 20.17
N LYS A 106 -8.02 3.22 19.08
CA LYS A 106 -7.23 3.21 17.85
C LYS A 106 -6.58 4.57 17.63
N ILE A 107 -5.27 4.59 17.46
CA ILE A 107 -4.53 5.79 17.05
C ILE A 107 -4.72 6.01 15.54
N ILE A 108 -5.16 7.20 15.15
CA ILE A 108 -5.32 7.60 13.74
C ILE A 108 -4.10 8.39 13.32
N LYS A 109 -3.10 7.68 12.78
CA LYS A 109 -1.81 8.27 12.37
C LYS A 109 -1.92 9.14 11.12
N TYR A 110 -2.86 8.82 10.23
CA TYR A 110 -3.01 9.44 8.92
C TYR A 110 -4.47 9.81 8.72
N GLU A 111 -4.70 11.07 8.36
CA GLU A 111 -6.02 11.62 8.05
C GLU A 111 -6.13 11.85 6.54
N HIS A 112 -7.27 11.48 5.98
CA HIS A 112 -7.59 11.69 4.57
C HIS A 112 -8.86 12.54 4.48
N PRO A 113 -9.09 13.27 3.37
CA PRO A 113 -10.27 14.10 3.24
C PRO A 113 -11.57 13.30 3.48
N PRO A 114 -12.40 13.70 4.47
CA PRO A 114 -13.61 12.97 4.79
C PRO A 114 -14.64 13.16 3.68
N LYS A 115 -15.45 12.12 3.46
CA LYS A 115 -16.47 12.05 2.39
C LYS A 115 -15.92 12.16 0.96
N VAL A 116 -14.59 12.16 0.80
CA VAL A 116 -13.94 12.05 -0.51
C VAL A 116 -13.47 10.60 -0.70
N PRO A 117 -13.74 9.97 -1.85
CA PRO A 117 -13.15 8.68 -2.17
C PRO A 117 -11.62 8.78 -2.07
N THR A 118 -10.98 7.83 -1.39
CA THR A 118 -9.51 7.80 -1.36
C THR A 118 -8.93 7.65 -2.75
N GLU A 119 -7.76 8.20 -3.01
CA GLU A 119 -7.05 8.03 -4.29
C GLU A 119 -5.74 7.28 -4.06
N ILE A 120 -4.79 7.44 -4.97
CA ILE A 120 -3.43 6.91 -4.85
C ILE A 120 -2.44 8.06 -4.64
N PHE A 121 -1.22 7.73 -4.22
CA PHE A 121 -0.10 8.64 -4.33
C PHE A 121 0.74 8.28 -5.55
N ALA A 122 0.61 9.06 -6.61
CA ALA A 122 1.52 9.11 -7.73
C ALA A 122 2.44 10.33 -7.52
N LEU A 123 3.56 10.14 -6.81
CA LEU A 123 4.42 11.24 -6.37
C LEU A 123 5.04 11.99 -7.57
N ARG A 124 5.24 13.30 -7.43
CA ARG A 124 6.09 14.10 -8.32
C ARG A 124 7.53 13.56 -8.22
N VAL A 125 8.20 13.47 -9.37
CA VAL A 125 9.54 12.87 -9.47
C VAL A 125 10.52 13.90 -10.04
N PRO A 126 11.63 14.19 -9.35
CA PRO A 126 12.63 15.12 -9.84
C PRO A 126 13.34 14.55 -11.07
N GLU A 127 13.85 15.45 -11.92
CA GLU A 127 14.44 15.08 -13.21
C GLU A 127 15.56 14.04 -13.07
N ARG A 128 16.42 14.18 -12.05
CA ARG A 128 17.52 13.24 -11.80
C ARG A 128 17.02 11.82 -11.53
N VAL A 129 15.98 11.66 -10.72
CA VAL A 129 15.38 10.34 -10.42
C VAL A 129 14.71 9.78 -11.67
N TRP A 130 14.01 10.61 -12.45
CA TRP A 130 13.44 10.18 -13.73
C TRP A 130 14.54 9.69 -14.70
N ILE A 131 15.65 10.41 -14.83
CA ILE A 131 16.79 9.98 -15.66
C ILE A 131 17.33 8.63 -15.17
N ALA A 132 17.50 8.44 -13.86
CA ALA A 132 17.96 7.17 -13.29
C ALA A 132 17.00 6.01 -13.63
N ILE A 133 15.69 6.24 -13.55
CA ILE A 133 14.66 5.28 -13.97
C ILE A 133 14.78 4.98 -15.47
N ALA A 134 14.95 6.02 -16.31
CA ALA A 134 15.10 5.84 -17.75
C ALA A 134 16.37 5.06 -18.10
N ILE A 135 17.49 5.27 -17.39
CA ILE A 135 18.71 4.47 -17.53
C ILE A 135 18.42 3.01 -17.18
N ARG A 136 17.78 2.75 -16.02
CA ARG A 136 17.45 1.39 -15.56
C ARG A 136 16.70 0.57 -16.61
N TYR A 137 15.76 1.22 -17.30
CA TYR A 137 14.92 0.55 -18.30
C TYR A 137 15.41 0.73 -19.76
N ASN A 138 16.60 1.31 -19.98
CA ASN A 138 17.18 1.57 -21.30
C ASN A 138 16.31 2.47 -22.21
N LEU A 139 15.75 3.53 -21.63
CA LEU A 139 14.80 4.46 -22.25
C LEU A 139 15.25 5.94 -22.23
N VAL A 140 16.53 6.22 -21.97
CA VAL A 140 17.07 7.59 -21.92
C VAL A 140 16.74 8.40 -23.18
N GLN A 141 16.82 7.76 -24.35
CA GLN A 141 16.52 8.32 -25.67
C GLN A 141 15.04 8.71 -25.85
N THR A 142 14.15 8.22 -25.00
CA THR A 142 12.70 8.53 -25.03
C THR A 142 12.33 9.69 -24.11
N LEU A 143 13.29 10.19 -23.32
CA LEU A 143 13.05 11.31 -22.43
C LEU A 143 12.67 12.55 -23.25
N PRO A 144 11.58 13.24 -22.89
CA PRO A 144 11.22 14.47 -23.57
C PRO A 144 12.23 15.57 -23.26
N HIS A 145 12.21 16.64 -24.05
CA HIS A 145 13.07 17.81 -23.84
C HIS A 145 12.96 18.34 -22.40
N ALA A 146 14.07 18.89 -21.87
CA ALA A 146 14.17 19.31 -20.47
C ALA A 146 13.01 20.24 -20.02
N TRP A 147 12.56 21.17 -20.87
CA TRP A 147 11.44 22.06 -20.54
C TRP A 147 10.11 21.30 -20.34
N ALA A 148 9.83 20.26 -21.13
CA ALA A 148 8.62 19.46 -21.00
C ALA A 148 8.62 18.65 -19.69
N ARG A 149 9.82 18.26 -19.21
CA ARG A 149 10.03 17.55 -17.94
C ARG A 149 9.74 18.40 -16.70
N ARG A 150 9.62 19.72 -16.84
CA ARG A 150 9.31 20.64 -15.72
C ARG A 150 7.83 20.66 -15.33
N SER A 151 6.94 20.07 -16.15
CA SER A 151 5.53 19.96 -15.76
C SER A 151 5.33 18.82 -14.76
N GLY A 152 4.60 19.06 -13.68
CA GLY A 152 4.49 18.13 -12.54
C GLY A 152 4.03 16.71 -12.90
N GLY A 153 3.17 16.57 -13.92
CA GLY A 153 2.68 15.28 -14.41
C GLY A 153 3.46 14.66 -15.57
N ALA A 154 4.52 15.30 -16.09
CA ALA A 154 5.26 14.79 -17.26
C ALA A 154 5.84 13.39 -17.06
N PHE A 155 6.39 13.14 -15.87
CA PHE A 155 6.92 11.82 -15.52
C PHE A 155 5.86 10.73 -15.68
N TRP A 156 4.65 10.94 -15.13
CA TRP A 156 3.58 9.96 -15.20
C TRP A 156 2.98 9.81 -16.60
N LYS A 157 2.93 10.87 -17.40
CA LYS A 157 2.59 10.78 -18.84
C LYS A 157 3.60 9.90 -19.59
N TRP A 158 4.88 10.08 -19.32
CA TRP A 158 5.93 9.26 -19.92
C TRP A 158 5.86 7.82 -19.44
N VAL A 159 5.64 7.56 -18.14
CA VAL A 159 5.38 6.19 -17.66
C VAL A 159 4.19 5.60 -18.39
N LEU A 160 3.08 6.32 -18.55
CA LEU A 160 1.90 5.83 -19.28
C LEU A 160 2.24 5.39 -20.71
N SER A 161 3.07 6.16 -21.44
CA SER A 161 3.44 5.85 -22.83
C SER A 161 4.49 4.74 -22.97
N HIS A 162 5.01 4.18 -21.87
CA HIS A 162 6.02 3.12 -21.86
C HIS A 162 5.51 1.89 -21.08
N PRO A 163 4.60 1.07 -21.65
CA PRO A 163 4.03 -0.12 -21.00
C PRO A 163 5.06 -1.15 -20.53
N GLN A 164 6.26 -1.14 -21.12
CA GLN A 164 7.39 -1.98 -20.72
C GLN A 164 7.97 -1.65 -19.34
N ILE A 165 7.68 -0.47 -18.77
CA ILE A 165 8.12 -0.10 -17.44
C ILE A 165 7.21 -0.76 -16.39
N PRO A 166 7.73 -1.64 -15.52
CA PRO A 166 6.97 -2.23 -14.43
C PRO A 166 6.57 -1.18 -13.39
N ILE A 167 5.40 -1.36 -12.78
CA ILE A 167 4.91 -0.48 -11.70
C ILE A 167 4.80 -1.25 -10.39
N LEU A 168 5.43 -0.74 -9.34
CA LEU A 168 5.32 -1.26 -7.98
C LEU A 168 4.15 -0.59 -7.25
N ILE A 169 3.34 -1.37 -6.54
CA ILE A 169 2.26 -0.87 -5.67
C ILE A 169 2.62 -1.13 -4.22
N THR A 170 2.73 -0.07 -3.42
CA THR A 170 3.02 -0.14 -1.97
C THR A 170 1.84 0.32 -1.11
N GLU A 171 1.95 0.11 0.21
CA GLU A 171 1.10 0.78 1.20
C GLU A 171 1.83 2.00 1.81
N GLY A 172 1.36 3.20 1.48
CA GLY A 172 1.87 4.47 2.00
C GLY A 172 2.95 5.14 1.15
N ALA A 173 2.91 6.47 1.13
CA ALA A 173 3.70 7.30 0.22
C ALA A 173 5.22 7.21 0.43
N LYS A 174 5.70 7.08 1.68
CA LYS A 174 7.14 6.95 1.97
C LYS A 174 7.78 5.75 1.27
N LYS A 175 7.06 4.63 1.21
CA LYS A 175 7.49 3.40 0.54
C LYS A 175 7.61 3.58 -0.97
N ALA A 176 6.63 4.26 -1.57
CA ALA A 176 6.72 4.63 -2.98
C ALA A 176 7.90 5.59 -3.23
N GLY A 177 8.10 6.57 -2.36
CA GLY A 177 9.25 7.48 -2.40
C GLY A 177 10.59 6.75 -2.33
N ALA A 178 10.74 5.77 -1.44
CA ALA A 178 11.94 4.95 -1.30
C ALA A 178 12.24 4.14 -2.56
N LEU A 179 11.19 3.55 -3.16
CA LEU A 179 11.32 2.79 -4.41
C LEU A 179 11.63 3.67 -5.63
N LEU A 180 11.03 4.85 -5.72
CA LEU A 180 11.37 5.86 -6.73
C LEU A 180 12.84 6.26 -6.59
N THR A 181 13.31 6.50 -5.36
CA THR A 181 14.71 6.79 -5.05
C THR A 181 15.63 5.65 -5.49
N ALA A 182 15.20 4.40 -5.31
CA ALA A 182 15.90 3.19 -5.76
C ALA A 182 15.81 2.93 -7.28
N GLY A 183 15.22 3.85 -8.05
CA GLY A 183 15.14 3.74 -9.52
C GLY A 183 13.98 2.88 -10.03
N TYR A 184 12.95 2.64 -9.23
CA TYR A 184 11.75 1.92 -9.66
C TYR A 184 10.51 2.82 -9.71
N VAL A 185 9.66 2.64 -10.71
CA VAL A 185 8.36 3.33 -10.74
C VAL A 185 7.45 2.72 -9.69
N ALA A 186 7.01 3.53 -8.74
CA ALA A 186 6.16 3.09 -7.64
C ALA A 186 5.01 4.06 -7.37
N ILE A 187 3.84 3.49 -7.09
CA ILE A 187 2.64 4.20 -6.62
C ILE A 187 2.24 3.63 -5.26
N ALA A 188 1.70 4.49 -4.39
CA ALA A 188 1.22 4.04 -3.09
C ALA A 188 -0.30 4.08 -2.99
N LEU A 189 -0.85 3.08 -2.31
CA LEU A 189 -2.21 3.11 -1.81
C LEU A 189 -2.22 3.62 -0.36
N PRO A 190 -3.22 4.42 0.06
CA PRO A 190 -3.40 4.80 1.47
C PRO A 190 -3.80 3.62 2.38
N GLY A 191 -4.20 2.50 1.79
CA GLY A 191 -4.45 1.24 2.46
C GLY A 191 -4.59 0.10 1.45
N ILE A 192 -4.27 -1.12 1.86
CA ILE A 192 -4.18 -2.31 0.98
C ILE A 192 -5.44 -2.58 0.14
N PHE A 193 -6.63 -2.27 0.67
CA PHE A 193 -7.91 -2.48 -0.04
C PHE A 193 -8.31 -1.32 -0.95
N ASN A 194 -7.52 -0.25 -1.01
CA ASN A 194 -7.92 0.97 -1.69
C ASN A 194 -7.65 0.96 -3.20
N GLY A 195 -7.04 -0.11 -3.74
CA GLY A 195 -6.82 -0.31 -5.17
C GLY A 195 -8.06 -0.70 -5.97
N TYR A 196 -9.19 -0.99 -5.31
CA TYR A 196 -10.45 -1.29 -5.99
C TYR A 196 -11.64 -0.66 -5.25
N ARG A 197 -12.79 -0.58 -5.92
CA ARG A 197 -14.08 -0.21 -5.34
C ARG A 197 -15.05 -1.36 -5.54
N GLN A 198 -16.02 -1.44 -4.63
CA GLN A 198 -17.15 -2.34 -4.75
C GLN A 198 -18.36 -1.61 -4.21
N LYS A 199 -19.44 -1.59 -4.98
CA LYS A 199 -20.69 -0.95 -4.57
C LYS A 199 -21.20 -1.59 -3.28
N ARG A 200 -21.91 -0.80 -2.49
CA ARG A 200 -22.59 -1.26 -1.28
C ARG A 200 -24.04 -0.82 -1.31
N ASP A 201 -24.92 -1.64 -0.74
CA ASP A 201 -26.30 -1.26 -0.50
C ASP A 201 -26.41 -0.28 0.69
N GLU A 202 -27.63 0.16 0.98
CA GLU A 202 -27.95 1.05 2.10
C GLU A 202 -27.63 0.46 3.48
N PHE A 203 -27.54 -0.87 3.59
CA PHE A 203 -27.16 -1.60 4.80
C PHE A 203 -25.64 -1.82 4.89
N GLY A 204 -24.87 -1.36 3.89
CA GLY A 204 -23.43 -1.51 3.83
C GLY A 204 -22.94 -2.87 3.34
N ASN A 205 -23.82 -3.75 2.87
CA ASN A 205 -23.43 -5.03 2.27
C ASN A 205 -22.82 -4.80 0.88
N LYS A 206 -21.80 -5.59 0.54
CA LYS A 206 -21.15 -5.53 -0.78
C LYS A 206 -22.12 -6.05 -1.85
N ILE A 207 -22.34 -5.24 -2.89
CA ILE A 207 -23.15 -5.60 -4.05
C ILE A 207 -22.34 -5.45 -5.33
N GLY A 208 -22.59 -6.32 -6.31
CA GLY A 208 -21.88 -6.36 -7.57
C GLY A 208 -20.41 -6.78 -7.48
N PHE A 209 -19.73 -6.79 -8.62
CA PHE A 209 -18.32 -7.15 -8.71
C PHE A 209 -17.41 -5.96 -8.36
N PRO A 210 -16.23 -6.21 -7.76
CA PRO A 210 -15.24 -5.17 -7.56
C PRO A 210 -14.68 -4.69 -8.90
N ASN A 211 -14.34 -3.40 -8.99
CA ASN A 211 -13.67 -2.78 -10.12
C ASN A 211 -12.42 -2.02 -9.66
N LEU A 212 -11.41 -1.91 -10.51
CA LEU A 212 -10.23 -1.08 -10.19
C LEU A 212 -10.65 0.37 -9.98
N ILE A 213 -9.88 1.09 -9.18
CA ILE A 213 -10.01 2.55 -9.16
C ILE A 213 -9.52 3.14 -10.49
N PRO A 214 -10.11 4.24 -10.97
CA PRO A 214 -9.74 4.84 -12.25
C PRO A 214 -8.23 5.12 -12.37
N GLN A 215 -7.61 5.59 -11.28
CA GLN A 215 -6.18 5.93 -11.24
C GLN A 215 -5.26 4.71 -11.43
N LEU A 216 -5.68 3.51 -11.05
CA LEU A 216 -4.93 2.29 -11.38
C LEU A 216 -5.26 1.78 -12.78
N GLU A 217 -6.51 1.97 -13.21
CA GLU A 217 -6.99 1.46 -14.49
C GLU A 217 -6.24 2.09 -15.68
N VAL A 218 -5.79 3.35 -15.60
CA VAL A 218 -4.98 3.97 -16.65
C VAL A 218 -3.69 3.21 -16.95
N PHE A 219 -3.11 2.53 -15.95
CA PHE A 219 -1.91 1.73 -16.12
C PHE A 219 -2.19 0.25 -16.37
N ALA A 220 -3.44 -0.19 -16.21
CA ALA A 220 -3.84 -1.57 -16.40
C ALA A 220 -3.94 -1.91 -17.90
N THR A 221 -2.78 -2.00 -18.54
CA THR A 221 -2.62 -2.24 -19.98
C THR A 221 -2.08 -3.65 -20.23
N ASN A 222 -2.44 -4.22 -21.38
CA ASN A 222 -2.06 -5.58 -21.74
C ASN A 222 -0.53 -5.75 -21.76
N GLY A 223 -0.03 -6.78 -21.10
CA GLY A 223 1.40 -7.11 -21.02
C GLY A 223 2.20 -6.30 -20.01
N ARG A 224 1.70 -5.17 -19.48
CA ARG A 224 2.42 -4.41 -18.46
C ARG A 224 2.55 -5.21 -17.17
N GLU A 225 3.73 -5.17 -16.58
CA GLU A 225 3.99 -5.76 -15.27
C GLU A 225 3.57 -4.82 -14.13
N ILE A 226 2.82 -5.35 -13.17
CA ILE A 226 2.44 -4.67 -11.93
C ILE A 226 2.76 -5.58 -10.75
N SER A 227 3.62 -5.09 -9.85
CA SER A 227 4.15 -5.85 -8.73
C SER A 227 3.68 -5.27 -7.39
N PHE A 228 3.07 -6.10 -6.54
CA PHE A 228 2.70 -5.70 -5.18
C PHE A 228 3.92 -5.78 -4.24
N CYS A 229 4.16 -4.71 -3.48
CA CYS A 229 5.20 -4.61 -2.46
C CYS A 229 4.58 -4.00 -1.19
N PHE A 230 3.63 -4.74 -0.61
CA PHE A 230 2.95 -4.36 0.63
C PHE A 230 3.78 -4.68 1.86
N ASP A 231 3.42 -4.05 2.98
CA ASP A 231 4.08 -4.26 4.27
C ASP A 231 4.07 -5.73 4.67
N ARG A 232 5.17 -6.15 5.29
CA ARG A 232 5.22 -7.41 6.01
C ARG A 232 4.42 -7.28 7.30
N ASP A 233 3.57 -8.27 7.54
CA ASP A 233 2.77 -8.38 8.75
C ASP A 233 2.96 -9.74 9.40
N PHE A 234 2.92 -9.74 10.74
CA PHE A 234 3.08 -10.95 11.56
C PHE A 234 1.76 -11.40 12.19
N LYS A 235 0.75 -10.53 12.19
CA LYS A 235 -0.56 -10.83 12.77
C LYS A 235 -1.38 -11.64 11.77
N PRO A 236 -1.89 -12.85 12.11
CA PRO A 236 -2.59 -13.71 11.16
C PRO A 236 -3.73 -13.02 10.42
N ASN A 237 -4.58 -12.27 11.13
CA ASN A 237 -5.68 -11.53 10.51
C ASN A 237 -5.20 -10.42 9.55
N THR A 238 -4.07 -9.77 9.83
CA THR A 238 -3.53 -8.77 8.91
C THR A 238 -2.92 -9.42 7.68
N ILE A 239 -2.18 -10.52 7.85
CA ILE A 239 -1.64 -11.33 6.74
C ILE A 239 -2.79 -11.78 5.82
N GLU A 240 -3.88 -12.29 6.38
CA GLU A 240 -5.05 -12.71 5.60
C GLU A 240 -5.68 -11.53 4.82
N ASN A 241 -5.75 -10.36 5.44
CA ASN A 241 -6.25 -9.16 4.76
C ASN A 241 -5.34 -8.72 3.61
N VAL A 242 -4.01 -8.74 3.80
CA VAL A 242 -3.02 -8.47 2.75
C VAL A 242 -3.19 -9.46 1.59
N ARG A 243 -3.27 -10.76 1.89
CA ARG A 243 -3.50 -11.82 0.91
C ARG A 243 -4.80 -11.59 0.12
N LYS A 244 -5.90 -11.26 0.80
CA LYS A 244 -7.20 -10.95 0.17
C LYS A 244 -7.11 -9.72 -0.73
N ALA A 245 -6.49 -8.65 -0.26
CA ALA A 245 -6.32 -7.41 -1.03
C ALA A 245 -5.54 -7.66 -2.34
N ILE A 246 -4.38 -8.32 -2.24
CA ILE A 246 -3.56 -8.70 -3.40
C ILE A 246 -4.34 -9.61 -4.34
N ALA A 247 -5.07 -10.60 -3.82
CA ALA A 247 -5.83 -11.54 -4.66
C ALA A 247 -6.94 -10.84 -5.46
N ILE A 248 -7.66 -9.89 -4.86
CA ILE A 248 -8.74 -9.15 -5.51
C ILE A 248 -8.16 -8.16 -6.53
N THR A 249 -7.29 -7.23 -6.11
CA THR A 249 -6.72 -6.22 -7.02
C THR A 249 -5.91 -6.90 -8.13
N GLY A 250 -5.10 -7.90 -7.79
CA GLY A 250 -4.32 -8.68 -8.76
C GLY A 250 -5.18 -9.39 -9.79
N LYS A 251 -6.32 -9.98 -9.40
CA LYS A 251 -7.25 -10.60 -10.36
C LYS A 251 -7.82 -9.57 -11.34
N LEU A 252 -8.16 -8.37 -10.87
CA LEU A 252 -8.67 -7.30 -11.73
C LEU A 252 -7.61 -6.80 -12.71
N LEU A 253 -6.36 -6.67 -12.27
CA LEU A 253 -5.23 -6.30 -13.14
C LEU A 253 -4.95 -7.39 -14.18
N THR A 254 -4.94 -8.66 -13.78
CA THR A 254 -4.80 -9.79 -14.72
C THR A 254 -5.94 -9.82 -15.74
N PHE A 255 -7.18 -9.50 -15.34
CA PHE A 255 -8.30 -9.40 -16.27
C PHE A 255 -8.11 -8.29 -17.33
N LYS A 256 -7.35 -7.24 -17.00
CA LYS A 256 -6.92 -6.19 -17.94
C LYS A 256 -5.68 -6.56 -18.76
N GLY A 257 -5.19 -7.79 -18.63
CA GLY A 257 -4.03 -8.31 -19.37
C GLY A 257 -2.68 -8.01 -18.72
N CYS A 258 -2.64 -7.47 -17.50
CA CYS A 258 -1.38 -7.20 -16.82
C CYS A 258 -0.73 -8.49 -16.30
N GLN A 259 0.60 -8.50 -16.29
CA GLN A 259 1.39 -9.51 -15.59
C GLN A 259 1.51 -9.08 -14.12
N VAL A 260 1.10 -9.94 -13.18
CA VAL A 260 1.05 -9.58 -11.77
C VAL A 260 1.99 -10.44 -10.95
N SER A 261 2.84 -9.79 -10.18
CA SER A 261 3.76 -10.41 -9.21
C SER A 261 3.65 -9.82 -7.82
N VAL A 262 4.23 -10.51 -6.85
CA VAL A 262 4.25 -10.14 -5.44
C VAL A 262 5.67 -10.24 -4.94
N ILE A 263 6.14 -9.16 -4.33
CA ILE A 263 7.43 -9.07 -3.65
C ILE A 263 7.16 -9.24 -2.16
N GLY A 264 7.87 -10.19 -1.55
CA GLY A 264 7.86 -10.41 -0.12
C GLY A 264 9.24 -10.88 0.34
N TRP A 265 9.49 -10.77 1.64
CA TRP A 265 10.76 -11.15 2.25
C TRP A 265 10.51 -11.80 3.61
N ASP A 266 11.55 -12.48 4.13
CA ASP A 266 11.50 -13.13 5.45
C ASP A 266 12.22 -12.37 6.58
N TYR A 267 12.62 -11.14 6.31
CA TYR A 267 13.29 -10.26 7.27
C TYR A 267 12.31 -9.61 8.28
N PRO A 268 12.78 -9.16 9.46
CA PRO A 268 11.94 -8.47 10.44
C PRO A 268 11.41 -7.09 9.98
N ASP A 269 12.02 -6.49 8.96
CA ASP A 269 11.70 -5.17 8.45
C ASP A 269 10.27 -5.10 7.93
N LYS A 270 9.51 -4.10 8.38
CA LYS A 270 8.06 -4.03 8.12
C LYS A 270 7.76 -3.51 6.72
N GLY A 271 8.25 -2.31 6.41
CA GLY A 271 8.11 -1.70 5.10
C GLY A 271 9.31 -1.94 4.20
N VAL A 272 9.15 -1.71 2.90
CA VAL A 272 10.28 -1.72 1.95
C VAL A 272 11.24 -0.55 2.20
N ASP A 273 10.73 0.58 2.69
CA ASP A 273 11.54 1.70 3.18
C ASP A 273 12.43 1.28 4.36
N ASP A 274 11.85 0.60 5.37
CA ASP A 274 12.61 0.04 6.49
C ASP A 274 13.67 -0.98 6.01
N LEU A 275 13.30 -1.84 5.05
CA LEU A 275 14.19 -2.85 4.48
C LEU A 275 15.38 -2.22 3.75
N ILE A 276 15.15 -1.21 2.91
CA ILE A 276 16.21 -0.50 2.20
C ILE A 276 17.11 0.23 3.19
N ALA A 277 16.55 0.87 4.22
CA ALA A 277 17.32 1.55 5.26
C ALA A 277 18.23 0.61 6.04
N ALA A 278 17.73 -0.59 6.39
CA ALA A 278 18.45 -1.55 7.21
C ALA A 278 19.42 -2.44 6.42
N ARG A 279 19.12 -2.73 5.15
CA ARG A 279 19.81 -3.77 4.35
C ARG A 279 20.39 -3.29 3.03
N GLY A 280 20.16 -2.03 2.68
CA GLY A 280 20.60 -1.45 1.41
C GLY A 280 19.71 -1.82 0.22
N VAL A 281 19.88 -1.05 -0.85
CA VAL A 281 19.07 -1.18 -2.07
C VAL A 281 19.32 -2.49 -2.82
N ASP A 282 20.53 -3.05 -2.75
CA ASP A 282 20.88 -4.33 -3.40
C ASP A 282 20.07 -5.51 -2.86
N CYS A 283 19.71 -5.46 -1.57
CA CYS A 283 18.80 -6.43 -0.98
C CYS A 283 17.42 -6.38 -1.68
N PHE A 284 16.90 -5.16 -1.89
CA PHE A 284 15.64 -4.99 -2.61
C PHE A 284 15.75 -5.39 -4.09
N HIS A 285 16.85 -5.07 -4.78
CA HIS A 285 17.09 -5.52 -6.15
C HIS A 285 16.99 -7.05 -6.27
N SER A 286 17.62 -7.77 -5.35
CA SER A 286 17.56 -9.23 -5.29
C SER A 286 16.13 -9.74 -5.06
N LEU A 287 15.36 -9.11 -4.17
CA LEU A 287 13.95 -9.46 -3.92
C LEU A 287 13.05 -9.17 -5.13
N TYR A 288 13.32 -8.06 -5.83
CA TYR A 288 12.60 -7.70 -7.05
C TYR A 288 12.84 -8.75 -8.13
N GLU A 289 14.08 -9.16 -8.40
CA GLU A 289 14.37 -10.21 -9.39
C GLU A 289 13.77 -11.57 -9.02
N ASN A 290 13.68 -11.88 -7.72
CA ASN A 290 13.13 -13.15 -7.22
C ASN A 290 11.62 -13.08 -6.88
N ARG A 291 10.93 -12.02 -7.29
CA ARG A 291 9.49 -11.86 -7.05
C ARG A 291 8.69 -13.04 -7.61
N VAL A 292 7.59 -13.37 -6.95
CA VAL A 292 6.76 -14.52 -7.34
C VAL A 292 5.55 -14.06 -8.13
N SER A 293 5.10 -14.86 -9.10
CA SER A 293 3.84 -14.60 -9.81
C SER A 293 2.64 -14.63 -8.85
N LEU A 294 1.56 -13.94 -9.22
CA LEU A 294 0.31 -13.95 -8.45
C LEU A 294 -0.22 -15.38 -8.22
N GLU A 295 -0.08 -16.26 -9.19
CA GLU A 295 -0.46 -17.67 -9.08
C GLU A 295 0.37 -18.40 -8.03
N ARG A 296 1.70 -18.26 -8.09
CA ARG A 296 2.60 -18.87 -7.11
C ARG A 296 2.38 -18.31 -5.71
N PHE A 297 2.10 -17.01 -5.58
CA PHE A 297 1.71 -16.40 -4.31
C PHE A 297 0.42 -17.02 -3.74
N LYS A 298 -0.63 -17.17 -4.57
CA LYS A 298 -1.88 -17.82 -4.16
C LYS A 298 -1.68 -19.27 -3.76
N LEU A 299 -0.89 -20.03 -4.51
CA LEU A 299 -0.54 -21.42 -4.19
C LEU A 299 0.22 -21.52 -2.86
N GLY A 300 1.22 -20.67 -2.65
CA GLY A 300 1.97 -20.60 -1.39
C GLY A 300 1.04 -20.35 -0.19
N ASN A 301 0.04 -19.48 -0.34
CA ASN A 301 -0.95 -19.21 0.70
C ASN A 301 -1.90 -20.39 0.96
N LEU A 302 -2.25 -21.18 -0.06
CA LEU A 302 -3.09 -22.38 0.10
C LEU A 302 -2.33 -23.52 0.79
N LEU A 303 -1.02 -23.61 0.53
CA LEU A 303 -0.12 -24.61 1.10
C LEU A 303 0.47 -24.20 2.46
N ASP A 304 0.20 -22.97 2.91
CA ASP A 304 0.63 -22.48 4.21
C ASP A 304 -0.12 -23.21 5.33
N LEU A 305 0.60 -24.07 6.05
CA LEU A 305 0.11 -24.82 7.19
C LEU A 305 0.29 -24.05 8.52
N GLY A 306 0.88 -22.85 8.49
CA GLY A 306 1.16 -21.99 9.63
C GLY A 306 -0.12 -21.46 10.27
N GLY A 307 -0.76 -22.27 11.09
CA GLY A 307 -2.07 -21.99 11.71
C GLY A 307 -2.96 -23.21 11.85
N ARG A 308 -2.60 -24.33 11.18
CA ARG A 308 -3.20 -25.63 11.46
C ARG A 308 -2.56 -26.21 12.71
N VAL A 309 -3.37 -26.84 13.56
CA VAL A 309 -2.88 -27.53 14.76
C VAL A 309 -1.97 -28.67 14.30
N SER A 310 -0.66 -28.50 14.47
CA SER A 310 0.30 -29.57 14.27
C SER A 310 0.26 -30.48 15.49
N LEU A 311 -0.37 -31.66 15.36
CA LEU A 311 -0.31 -32.68 16.39
C LEU A 311 0.98 -33.49 16.19
N ARG A 312 2.00 -33.27 17.02
CA ARG A 312 3.21 -34.10 16.99
C ARG A 312 2.92 -35.41 17.71
N VAL A 313 2.75 -36.50 16.95
CA VAL A 313 2.50 -37.83 17.50
C VAL A 313 3.78 -38.65 17.45
N ASN A 314 4.49 -38.78 18.59
CA ASN A 314 5.74 -39.54 18.66
C ASN A 314 5.50 -41.01 19.04
N GLN A 315 4.87 -41.76 18.14
CA GLN A 315 4.62 -43.18 18.32
C GLN A 315 4.82 -43.94 17.02
N ARG A 316 5.25 -45.21 17.12
CA ARG A 316 5.55 -46.07 15.97
C ARG A 316 4.34 -46.34 15.08
N TYR A 317 3.14 -46.35 15.66
CA TYR A 317 1.88 -46.58 14.96
C TYR A 317 0.85 -45.54 15.40
N LEU A 318 0.22 -44.85 14.45
CA LEU A 318 -0.92 -43.98 14.76
C LEU A 318 -2.02 -44.81 15.44
N SER A 319 -2.50 -44.36 16.60
CA SER A 319 -3.50 -45.10 17.35
C SER A 319 -4.80 -45.20 16.56
N LYS A 320 -5.52 -46.32 16.71
CA LYS A 320 -6.86 -46.50 16.13
C LYS A 320 -7.88 -45.47 16.67
N SER A 321 -7.55 -44.78 17.77
CA SER A 321 -8.35 -43.69 18.34
C SER A 321 -8.21 -42.36 17.60
N LEU A 322 -7.25 -42.23 16.68
CA LEU A 322 -7.15 -41.06 15.80
C LEU A 322 -8.23 -41.17 14.71
N VAL A 323 -9.40 -40.62 14.97
CA VAL A 323 -10.51 -40.57 14.02
C VAL A 323 -10.45 -39.20 13.31
N PRO A 324 -10.07 -39.13 12.03
CA PRO A 324 -10.17 -37.89 11.29
C PRO A 324 -11.64 -37.45 11.19
N PRO A 325 -11.93 -36.14 11.12
CA PRO A 325 -13.27 -35.64 10.87
C PRO A 325 -13.89 -36.30 9.63
N THR A 326 -15.19 -36.55 9.65
CA THR A 326 -15.92 -37.23 8.55
C THR A 326 -15.87 -36.48 7.22
N ASP A 327 -15.53 -35.19 7.25
CA ASP A 327 -15.36 -34.30 6.10
C ASP A 327 -13.89 -34.06 5.72
N ALA A 328 -12.93 -34.76 6.34
CA ALA A 328 -11.51 -34.62 6.08
C ALA A 328 -10.95 -35.69 5.14
N GLN A 329 -10.01 -35.31 4.26
CA GLN A 329 -9.16 -36.24 3.51
C GLN A 329 -7.79 -36.36 4.17
N ILE A 330 -7.30 -37.59 4.31
CA ILE A 330 -5.95 -37.87 4.79
C ILE A 330 -4.98 -37.75 3.61
N HIS A 331 -4.00 -36.86 3.72
CA HIS A 331 -2.91 -36.75 2.76
C HIS A 331 -1.61 -37.17 3.42
N CYS A 332 -1.04 -38.29 2.97
CA CYS A 332 0.27 -38.74 3.43
C CYS A 332 1.36 -38.19 2.51
N ARG A 333 2.35 -37.49 3.05
CA ARG A 333 3.53 -37.04 2.29
C ARG A 333 4.77 -37.72 2.84
N GLN A 334 5.43 -38.53 2.01
CA GLN A 334 6.70 -39.15 2.36
C GLN A 334 7.82 -38.13 2.17
N ILE A 335 8.54 -37.80 3.24
CA ILE A 335 9.74 -36.96 3.18
C ILE A 335 10.96 -37.90 3.08
N PRO A 336 11.80 -37.80 2.04
CA PRO A 336 13.03 -38.59 1.97
C PRO A 336 14.02 -38.10 3.04
N GLN A 337 14.46 -38.98 3.93
CA GLN A 337 15.43 -38.66 4.97
C GLN A 337 16.85 -38.56 4.40
N ARG A 338 17.55 -37.47 4.72
CA ARG A 338 18.94 -37.56 5.17
C ARG A 338 18.87 -37.78 6.68
N ASN A 339 19.23 -38.99 7.15
CA ASN A 339 19.39 -39.37 8.55
C ASN A 339 18.11 -39.67 9.36
N GLY A 340 17.63 -40.91 9.24
CA GLY A 340 17.13 -41.76 10.32
C GLY A 340 15.82 -41.44 11.06
N GLN A 341 15.15 -40.29 10.90
CA GLN A 341 13.89 -39.98 11.61
C GLN A 341 12.74 -39.61 10.67
N ASN A 342 11.67 -40.44 10.68
CA ASN A 342 10.48 -40.25 9.85
C ASN A 342 9.55 -39.27 10.57
N SER A 343 9.21 -38.18 9.90
CA SER A 343 8.10 -37.30 10.29
C SER A 343 7.03 -37.36 9.20
N MET A 344 5.80 -37.72 9.59
CA MET A 344 4.57 -37.47 8.83
C MET A 344 3.99 -36.14 9.31
N ALA A 345 3.54 -35.31 8.36
CA ALA A 345 2.81 -34.08 8.63
C ALA A 345 1.33 -34.26 8.25
#